data_AF-A0A9P8Q7Y7-F1
#
_entry.id   AF-A0A9P8Q7Y7-F1
#
_cell.length_a   1.000
_cell.length_b   1.000
_cell.length_c   1.000
_cell.angle_alpha   90.00
_cell.angle_beta   90.00
_cell.angle_gamma   90.00
#
_symmetry.space_group_name_H-M   'P 1'
#
loop_
_entity.id
_entity.type
_entity.pdbx_description
1 polymer ?
#
loop_
_entity_poly.entity_id
_entity_poly.type
_entity_poly.pdbx_seq_one_letter_code
_entity_poly.pdbx_strand_id
1 'polypeptide(L)'
;MITKYFTKVVIRFNPLAAEGKPARLFLSAIPPSLKGACVIDSKVLKANDTTEPVLKFNTNKLTTEDKKTLEIDPSKNNFGELAAFFDRHSRQLQVKDSIEA
;
A
#
# COMPACT_ATOMS: atom_id res chain seq x y z
N MET A 1 6.08 4.15 -8.66
CA MET A 1 5.27 3.15 -7.97
C MET A 1 4.28 2.51 -8.95
N ILE A 2 4.25 1.18 -9.03
CA ILE A 2 3.35 0.38 -9.86
C ILE A 2 2.12 0.06 -9.03
N THR A 3 0.97 0.59 -9.43
CA THR A 3 -0.28 0.50 -8.66
C THR A 3 -1.34 -0.39 -9.32
N LYS A 4 -1.06 -0.92 -10.53
CA LYS A 4 -1.95 -1.78 -11.33
C LYS A 4 -2.51 -2.98 -10.55
N TYR A 5 -1.71 -3.56 -9.65
CA TYR A 5 -2.05 -4.80 -8.94
C TYR A 5 -2.69 -4.57 -7.56
N PHE A 6 -2.95 -3.32 -7.17
CA PHE A 6 -3.52 -3.00 -5.86
C PHE A 6 -5.03 -3.22 -5.88
N THR A 7 -5.54 -4.02 -4.95
CA THR A 7 -6.99 -4.31 -4.84
C THR A 7 -7.61 -3.78 -3.56
N LYS A 8 -6.86 -3.81 -2.46
CA LYS A 8 -7.24 -3.13 -1.23
C LYS A 8 -6.03 -2.48 -0.59
N VAL A 9 -6.16 -1.23 -0.19
CA VAL A 9 -5.13 -0.47 0.52
C VAL A 9 -5.74 0.01 1.83
N VAL A 10 -5.15 -0.39 2.96
CA VAL A 10 -5.56 0.02 4.30
C VAL A 10 -4.42 0.86 4.89
N ILE A 11 -4.72 2.10 5.24
CA ILE A 11 -3.73 3.05 5.74
C ILE A 11 -4.22 3.61 7.06
N ARG A 12 -3.45 3.39 8.13
CA ARG A 12 -3.71 3.91 9.46
C ARG A 12 -2.50 4.71 9.91
N PHE A 13 -2.66 6.00 10.13
CA PHE A 13 -1.56 6.87 10.53
C PHE A 13 -2.05 8.10 11.29
N ASN A 14 -1.17 8.68 12.09
CA ASN A 14 -1.37 10.00 12.67
C ASN A 14 -0.70 11.06 11.77
N PRO A 15 -1.46 12.04 11.23
CA PRO A 15 -0.92 13.05 10.32
C PRO A 15 0.04 14.04 10.98
N LEU A 16 0.03 14.13 12.31
CA LEU A 16 0.90 15.02 13.10
C LEU A 16 2.19 14.35 13.55
N ALA A 17 2.27 13.02 13.47
CA ALA A 17 3.43 12.26 13.87
C ALA A 17 4.40 12.05 12.69
N ALA A 18 5.61 11.56 12.97
CA ALA A 18 6.69 11.45 11.99
C ALA A 18 6.33 10.52 10.81
N GLU A 19 5.55 9.47 11.08
CA GLU A 19 5.00 8.53 10.11
C GLU A 19 3.92 9.14 9.20
N GLY A 20 3.38 10.31 9.55
CA GLY A 20 2.31 10.94 8.81
C GLY A 20 2.76 11.45 7.44
N LYS A 21 4.00 11.92 7.33
CA LYS A 21 4.58 12.37 6.06
C LYS A 21 4.66 11.23 5.03
N PRO A 22 5.33 10.09 5.30
CA PRO A 22 5.41 9.01 4.32
C PRO A 22 4.03 8.42 3.99
N ALA A 23 3.11 8.30 4.96
CA ALA A 23 1.76 7.79 4.71
C ALA A 23 0.94 8.70 3.78
N ARG A 24 1.03 10.03 3.94
CA ARG A 24 0.36 11.00 3.05
C ARG A 24 0.95 11.00 1.64
N LEU A 25 2.28 10.92 1.53
CA LEU A 25 2.96 10.81 0.23
C LEU A 25 2.54 9.52 -0.49
N PHE A 26 2.45 8.40 0.22
CA PHE A 26 1.94 7.15 -0.32
C PHE A 26 0.51 7.26 -0.84
N LEU A 27 -0.40 7.84 -0.05
CA LEU A 27 -1.79 8.05 -0.49
C LEU A 27 -1.87 8.95 -1.75
N SER A 28 -1.03 9.99 -1.81
CA SER A 28 -0.98 10.89 -2.97
C SER A 28 -0.39 10.25 -4.24
N ALA A 29 0.44 9.22 -4.08
CA ALA A 29 1.05 8.49 -5.18
C ALA A 29 0.09 7.47 -5.83
N ILE A 30 -1.08 7.22 -5.25
CA ILE A 30 -2.12 6.37 -5.85
C ILE A 30 -2.87 7.20 -6.89
N PRO A 31 -2.83 6.81 -8.18
CA PRO A 31 -3.49 7.58 -9.23
C PRO A 31 -5.03 7.54 -9.07
N PRO A 32 -5.74 8.63 -9.43
CA PRO A 32 -7.20 8.69 -9.38
C PRO A 32 -7.89 7.63 -10.24
N SER A 33 -7.23 7.13 -11.28
CA SER A 33 -7.75 6.09 -12.19
C SER A 33 -8.00 4.74 -11.50
N LEU A 34 -7.44 4.52 -10.30
CA LEU A 34 -7.70 3.32 -9.50
C LEU A 34 -8.92 3.43 -8.60
N LYS A 35 -9.56 4.61 -8.51
CA LYS A 35 -10.82 4.78 -7.78
C LYS A 35 -11.89 3.90 -8.44
N GLY A 36 -12.30 2.83 -7.76
CA GLY A 36 -13.28 1.84 -8.25
C GLY A 36 -12.69 0.44 -8.46
N ALA A 37 -11.42 0.33 -8.85
CA ALA A 37 -10.70 -0.95 -8.95
C ALA A 37 -9.97 -1.31 -7.64
N CYS A 38 -9.58 -0.30 -6.86
CA CYS A 38 -8.91 -0.46 -5.58
C CYS A 38 -9.75 0.12 -4.43
N VAL A 39 -9.99 -0.69 -3.40
CA VAL A 39 -10.65 -0.25 -2.17
C VAL A 39 -9.62 0.42 -1.26
N ILE A 40 -9.75 1.73 -1.06
CA ILE A 40 -8.87 2.50 -0.17
C ILE A 40 -9.60 2.74 1.16
N ASP A 41 -9.10 2.16 2.23
CA ASP A 41 -9.58 2.33 3.61
C ASP A 41 -8.53 3.15 4.39
N SER A 42 -8.80 4.43 4.59
CA SER A 42 -7.92 5.33 5.33
C SER A 42 -8.53 5.67 6.69
N LYS A 43 -7.78 5.42 7.76
CA LYS A 43 -8.15 5.80 9.13
C LYS A 43 -7.09 6.74 9.71
N VAL A 44 -7.54 7.94 10.07
CA VAL A 44 -6.70 8.91 10.77
C VAL A 44 -6.71 8.58 12.26
N LEU A 45 -5.53 8.34 12.82
CA LEU A 45 -5.33 8.11 14.25
C LEU A 45 -5.17 9.44 14.99
N LYS A 46 -5.75 9.53 16.18
CA LYS A 46 -5.60 10.68 17.08
C LYS A 46 -4.35 10.50 17.95
N ALA A 47 -3.83 11.59 18.51
CA ALA A 47 -2.63 11.57 19.34
C ALA A 47 -2.70 10.64 20.57
N ASN A 48 -3.91 10.34 21.06
CA ASN A 48 -4.15 9.47 22.21
C ASN A 48 -4.51 8.02 21.82
N ASP A 49 -4.53 7.68 20.53
CA ASP A 49 -4.79 6.31 20.11
C ASP A 49 -3.54 5.45 20.34
N THR A 50 -3.69 4.36 21.09
CA THR A 50 -2.66 3.31 21.28
C THR A 50 -2.55 2.37 20.07
N THR A 51 -3.26 2.67 18.98
CA THR A 51 -3.23 1.83 17.79
C THR A 51 -1.97 2.12 16.98
N GLU A 52 -1.17 1.10 16.71
CA GLU A 52 0.04 1.27 15.90
C GLU A 52 -0.31 1.71 14.47
N PRO A 53 0.49 2.63 13.88
CA PRO A 53 0.33 3.03 12.50
C PRO A 53 0.70 1.88 11.57
N VAL A 54 -0.11 1.64 10.54
CA VAL A 54 -0.01 0.47 9.68
C VAL A 54 -0.33 0.86 8.24
N LEU A 55 0.56 0.51 7.31
CA LEU A 55 0.29 0.48 5.88
C LEU A 55 0.13 -0.97 5.43
N LYS A 56 -1.08 -1.31 4.98
CA LYS A 56 -1.47 -2.63 4.51
C LYS A 56 -1.94 -2.54 3.06
N PHE A 57 -1.52 -3.48 2.25
CA PHE A 57 -1.99 -3.61 0.88
C PHE A 57 -2.25 -5.06 0.54
N ASN A 58 -3.29 -5.26 -0.24
CA ASN A 58 -3.70 -6.53 -0.79
C ASN A 58 -3.58 -6.44 -2.30
N THR A 59 -3.01 -7.48 -2.89
CA THR A 59 -2.93 -7.66 -4.34
C THR A 59 -3.72 -8.91 -4.70
N ASN A 60 -4.62 -8.79 -5.67
CA ASN A 60 -5.37 -9.93 -6.19
C ASN A 60 -4.92 -10.14 -7.64
N LYS A 61 -4.45 -11.34 -7.98
CA LYS A 61 -4.37 -11.80 -9.36
C LYS A 61 -5.27 -13.02 -9.51
N LEU A 62 -6.06 -13.03 -10.57
CA LEU A 62 -7.19 -13.93 -10.80
C LEU A 62 -6.78 -15.38 -11.18
N THR A 63 -5.48 -15.68 -11.25
CA THR A 63 -4.98 -16.97 -11.77
C THR A 63 -4.27 -17.84 -10.74
N THR A 64 -4.04 -17.37 -9.52
CA THR A 64 -3.54 -18.22 -8.44
C THR A 64 -4.02 -17.66 -7.11
N GLU A 65 -4.50 -18.53 -6.22
CA GLU A 65 -5.19 -18.24 -4.95
C GLU A 65 -4.36 -17.47 -3.89
N ASP A 66 -3.42 -16.61 -4.28
CA ASP A 66 -2.54 -15.87 -3.39
C ASP A 66 -3.10 -14.48 -3.08
N LYS A 67 -4.06 -14.40 -2.15
CA LYS A 67 -4.43 -13.13 -1.48
C LYS A 67 -3.28 -12.67 -0.57
N LYS A 68 -2.18 -12.20 -1.17
CA LYS A 68 -1.00 -11.80 -0.43
C LYS A 68 -1.23 -10.43 0.19
N THR A 69 -1.31 -10.41 1.52
CA THR A 69 -1.36 -9.18 2.30
C THR A 69 0.06 -8.80 2.67
N LEU A 70 0.45 -7.60 2.31
CA LEU A 70 1.75 -7.03 2.62
C LEU A 70 1.55 -5.88 3.59
N GLU A 71 2.36 -5.88 4.65
CA GLU A 71 2.26 -4.95 5.76
C GLU A 71 3.63 -4.32 6.00
N ILE A 72 3.64 -3.01 6.18
CA ILE A 72 4.85 -2.25 6.50
C ILE A 72 4.49 -1.10 7.42
N ASP A 73 5.36 -0.86 8.40
CA ASP A 73 5.23 0.22 9.38
C ASP A 73 5.78 1.53 8.78
N PRO A 74 4.94 2.57 8.59
CA PRO A 74 5.37 3.86 8.06
C PRO A 74 6.25 4.66 9.02
N SER A 75 6.36 4.29 10.28
CA SER A 75 7.17 4.97 11.30
C SER A 75 8.64 4.63 11.20
N LYS A 76 8.95 3.44 10.65
CA LYS A 76 10.31 2.89 10.55
C LYS A 76 10.92 3.07 9.16
N ASN A 77 10.10 3.43 8.16
CA ASN A 77 10.50 3.45 6.77
C ASN A 77 10.21 4.81 6.14
N ASN A 78 11.09 5.25 5.24
CA ASN A 78 10.84 6.45 4.45
C ASN A 78 9.92 6.15 3.26
N PHE A 79 9.38 7.19 2.61
CA PHE A 79 8.51 7.02 1.44
C PHE A 79 9.18 6.24 0.28
N GLY A 80 10.50 6.40 0.08
CA GLY A 80 11.23 5.69 -0.97
C GLY A 80 11.32 4.19 -0.72
N GLU A 81 11.63 3.79 0.51
CA GLU A 81 11.68 2.40 0.96
C GLU A 81 10.31 1.74 0.91
N LEU A 82 9.28 2.47 1.37
CA LEU A 82 7.90 2.07 1.22
C LEU A 82 7.62 1.80 -0.26
N ALA A 83 7.72 2.81 -1.13
CA ALA A 83 7.44 2.68 -2.56
C ALA A 83 8.24 1.54 -3.22
N ALA A 84 9.51 1.37 -2.88
CA ALA A 84 10.35 0.29 -3.39
C ALA A 84 9.87 -1.10 -2.95
N PHE A 85 9.40 -1.25 -1.71
CA PHE A 85 8.83 -2.49 -1.19
C PHE A 85 7.59 -2.92 -1.99
N PHE A 86 6.66 -1.99 -2.24
CA PHE A 86 5.48 -2.26 -3.08
C PHE A 86 5.85 -2.54 -4.55
N ASP A 87 6.82 -1.79 -5.09
CA ASP A 87 7.26 -1.95 -6.47
C ASP A 87 7.93 -3.29 -6.73
N ARG A 88 8.75 -3.79 -5.79
CA ARG A 88 9.35 -5.12 -5.88
C ARG A 88 8.28 -6.20 -6.04
N HIS A 89 7.24 -6.14 -5.22
CA HIS A 89 6.14 -7.10 -5.29
C HIS A 89 5.35 -6.98 -6.61
N SER A 90 5.03 -5.74 -7.00
CA SER A 90 4.28 -5.49 -8.23
C SER A 90 5.05 -5.91 -9.49
N ARG A 91 6.38 -5.75 -9.49
CA ARG A 91 7.25 -6.25 -10.57
C ARG A 91 7.27 -7.78 -10.63
N GLN A 92 7.30 -8.48 -9.49
CA GLN A 92 7.19 -9.94 -9.48
C GLN A 92 5.88 -10.40 -10.11
N LEU A 93 4.76 -9.74 -9.80
CA LEU A 93 3.46 -10.05 -10.41
C LEU A 93 3.42 -9.73 -11.91
N GLN A 94 4.10 -8.66 -12.32
CA GLN A 94 4.23 -8.29 -13.73
C GLN A 94 5.03 -9.32 -14.53
N VAL A 95 6.15 -9.80 -13.98
CA VAL A 95 6.95 -10.85 -14.62
C VAL A 95 6.15 -12.14 -14.74
N LYS A 96 5.41 -12.51 -13.68
CA LYS A 96 4.46 -13.65 -13.76
C LYS A 96 3.40 -13.43 -14.85
N ASP A 97 2.84 -12.22 -14.95
CA ASP A 97 1.86 -11.85 -16.00
C ASP A 97 2.41 -12.08 -17.40
N SER A 98 3.66 -11.67 -17.63
CA SER A 98 4.29 -11.78 -18.95
C SER A 98 4.71 -13.21 -19.33
N ILE A 99 4.83 -14.11 -18.36
CA ILE A 99 5.20 -15.52 -18.62
C ILE A 99 3.94 -16.37 -18.86
N GLU A 100 2.83 -16.02 -18.20
CA GLU A 100 1.55 -16.74 -18.30
C GLU A 100 0.65 -16.24 -19.45
N ALA A 101 0.97 -15.11 -20.08
CA ALA A 101 0.24 -14.51 -21.21
C ALA A 101 0.79 -14.98 -22.57
#